data_AF-A0A963JMN7-F1
#
_entry.id   AF-A0A963JMN7-F1
#
_cell.length_a   1.000
_cell.length_b   1.000
_cell.length_c   1.000
_cell.angle_alpha   90.00
_cell.angle_beta   90.00
_cell.angle_gamma   90.00
#
_symmetry.space_group_name_H-M   'P 1'
#
loop_
_entity.id
_entity.type
_entity.pdbx_description
1 polymer ?
#
loop_
_entity_poly.entity_id
_entity_poly.type
_entity_poly.pdbx_seq_one_letter_code
_entity_poly.pdbx_strand_id
1 'polypeptide(L)'
;MTRTYQDYFDTLGFRESSSIPGGVQNYDTENPFGFIGKYQFGEAALFDLGYYGIDGSDSNLFRNDWSGNWSGKNGINSEQDYFNNGAVQEIIVREWHEVLWRRITFLELDKYDGQTLNGQLITISGMLAAAHLIGAGSSTSETAGLKGYLLSGAVFSPEDGNGTTANDYMSVFTDFQTPFTANHSIAETIDGGTGKDILTGHGGNDILNGNTSIDTAIYTGKSSEYALEKIADETWTVSHENNGADGTDTLIDIERIAFSDSLLALDLDGNAGNTAKLLGAVFGQETVSNKQFVGIGLRFLDNGTSYEALMQLAIDAALGTKASSHTAVVNLLYKNIVGFAPSPATTTQFVGLLDSGTYTVAEFGVLAAETTLNQENIDLVGLSQTGLEFL
;
A
#
# COMPACT_ATOMS: atom_id res chain seq x y z
N MET A 1 25.17 -5.63 -4.23
CA MET A 1 25.95 -4.57 -4.91
C MET A 1 24.99 -3.43 -5.15
N THR A 2 25.36 -2.20 -4.77
CA THR A 2 24.52 -1.01 -4.98
C THR A 2 24.36 -0.74 -6.48
N ARG A 3 23.13 -0.58 -6.97
CA ARG A 3 22.85 -0.25 -8.38
C ARG A 3 23.04 1.25 -8.57
N THR A 4 23.99 1.63 -9.42
CA THR A 4 24.36 3.03 -9.65
C THR A 4 23.35 3.74 -10.56
N TYR A 5 23.42 5.07 -10.61
CA TYR A 5 22.58 5.82 -11.53
C TYR A 5 22.93 5.57 -13.01
N GLN A 6 24.16 5.10 -13.31
CA GLN A 6 24.48 4.64 -14.66
C GLN A 6 23.78 3.33 -14.97
N ASP A 7 23.75 2.38 -14.02
CA ASP A 7 23.05 1.11 -14.18
C ASP A 7 21.54 1.34 -14.44
N TYR A 8 20.96 2.42 -13.89
CA TYR A 8 19.58 2.83 -14.17
C TYR A 8 19.40 3.12 -15.66
N PHE A 9 20.22 4.01 -16.23
CA PHE A 9 20.09 4.39 -17.64
C PHE A 9 20.44 3.24 -18.58
N ASP A 10 21.38 2.39 -18.20
CA ASP A 10 21.69 1.16 -18.91
C ASP A 10 20.49 0.20 -18.94
N THR A 11 19.76 0.09 -17.82
CA THR A 11 18.52 -0.71 -17.72
C THR A 11 17.39 -0.08 -18.52
N LEU A 12 17.23 1.24 -18.47
CA LEU A 12 16.23 1.97 -19.26
C LEU A 12 16.50 1.80 -20.74
N GLY A 13 17.73 2.04 -21.21
CA GLY A 13 18.10 1.84 -22.61
C GLY A 13 17.89 0.40 -23.09
N PHE A 14 18.17 -0.60 -22.24
CA PHE A 14 17.86 -1.99 -22.57
C PHE A 14 16.36 -2.23 -22.73
N ARG A 15 15.54 -1.70 -21.82
CA ARG A 15 14.08 -1.88 -21.86
C ARG A 15 13.45 -1.16 -23.05
N GLU A 16 13.85 0.07 -23.31
CA GLU A 16 13.25 0.96 -24.30
C GLU A 16 13.67 0.61 -25.74
N SER A 17 14.93 0.20 -25.95
CA SER A 17 15.47 -0.01 -27.30
C SER A 17 16.27 -1.29 -27.46
N SER A 18 16.31 -2.18 -26.47
CA SER A 18 17.20 -3.35 -26.45
C SER A 18 18.70 -2.99 -26.52
N SER A 19 19.09 -1.79 -26.08
CA SER A 19 20.50 -1.38 -25.99
C SER A 19 21.23 -2.18 -24.91
N ILE A 20 22.42 -2.73 -25.20
CA ILE A 20 23.14 -3.63 -24.29
C ILE A 20 24.33 -2.89 -23.66
N PRO A 21 24.44 -2.80 -22.32
CA PRO A 21 25.58 -2.17 -21.65
C PRO A 21 26.91 -2.82 -22.05
N GLY A 22 27.88 -2.00 -22.48
CA GLY A 22 29.16 -2.48 -23.04
C GLY A 22 29.06 -3.20 -24.38
N GLY A 23 27.86 -3.26 -24.98
CA GLY A 23 27.56 -3.83 -26.28
C GLY A 23 26.98 -2.82 -27.25
N VAL A 24 26.12 -3.29 -28.17
CA VAL A 24 25.48 -2.43 -29.17
C VAL A 24 24.49 -1.49 -28.48
N GLN A 25 24.62 -0.20 -28.78
CA GLN A 25 23.69 0.84 -28.34
C GLN A 25 22.83 1.26 -29.53
N ASN A 26 21.51 1.25 -29.36
CA ASN A 26 20.54 1.53 -30.41
C ASN A 26 20.09 3.00 -30.31
N TYR A 27 21.00 3.91 -30.63
CA TYR A 27 20.73 5.36 -30.62
C TYR A 27 19.91 5.84 -31.83
N ASP A 28 19.83 5.03 -32.89
CA ASP A 28 19.25 5.36 -34.20
C ASP A 28 17.95 4.62 -34.49
N THR A 29 17.20 4.24 -33.45
CA THR A 29 15.94 3.50 -33.57
C THR A 29 14.72 4.40 -33.42
N GLU A 30 13.64 4.05 -34.11
CA GLU A 30 12.31 4.64 -33.97
C GLU A 30 11.29 3.51 -33.85
N ASN A 31 10.38 3.57 -32.88
CA ASN A 31 9.33 2.57 -32.74
C ASN A 31 8.09 2.89 -33.61
N PRO A 32 7.14 1.96 -33.78
CA PRO A 32 5.95 2.20 -34.61
C PRO A 32 5.04 3.36 -34.17
N PHE A 33 5.27 3.94 -32.97
CA PHE A 33 4.55 5.09 -32.43
C PHE A 33 5.38 6.39 -32.49
N GLY A 34 6.50 6.39 -33.21
CA GLY A 34 7.33 7.56 -33.46
C GLY A 34 8.29 7.95 -32.33
N PHE A 35 8.42 7.15 -31.27
CA PHE A 35 9.40 7.46 -30.22
C PHE A 35 10.82 7.08 -30.68
N ILE A 36 11.79 7.95 -30.42
CA ILE A 36 13.13 7.87 -31.02
C ILE A 36 14.26 7.65 -30.01
N GLY A 37 15.32 7.00 -30.50
CA GLY A 37 16.60 6.83 -29.82
C GLY A 37 16.61 5.78 -28.72
N LYS A 38 17.75 5.71 -28.01
CA LYS A 38 18.01 4.69 -26.99
C LYS A 38 16.94 4.65 -25.89
N TYR A 39 16.39 5.82 -25.56
CA TYR A 39 15.47 6.05 -24.45
C TYR A 39 14.04 6.33 -24.90
N GLN A 40 13.74 6.19 -26.20
CA GLN A 40 12.40 6.33 -26.78
C GLN A 40 11.73 7.67 -26.40
N PHE A 41 12.40 8.77 -26.74
CA PHE A 41 11.86 10.12 -26.51
C PHE A 41 10.77 10.47 -27.53
N GLY A 42 9.72 11.15 -27.06
CA GLY A 42 8.71 11.77 -27.92
C GLY A 42 8.90 13.29 -28.07
N GLU A 43 8.13 13.90 -28.97
CA GLU A 43 8.19 15.34 -29.27
C GLU A 43 7.95 16.21 -28.05
N ALA A 44 6.94 15.89 -27.23
CA ALA A 44 6.60 16.66 -26.03
C ALA A 44 7.77 16.74 -25.04
N ALA A 45 8.47 15.63 -24.81
CA ALA A 45 9.62 15.60 -23.91
C ALA A 45 10.82 16.39 -24.48
N LEU A 46 11.09 16.28 -25.79
CA LEU A 46 12.13 17.08 -26.44
C LEU A 46 11.76 18.57 -26.55
N PHE A 47 10.47 18.90 -26.60
CA PHE A 47 9.97 20.27 -26.50
C PHE A 47 10.23 20.85 -25.11
N ASP A 48 9.87 20.12 -24.05
CA ASP A 48 10.12 20.52 -22.66
C ASP A 48 11.61 20.76 -22.38
N LEU A 49 12.48 19.99 -23.05
CA LEU A 49 13.93 20.11 -22.97
C LEU A 49 14.53 21.16 -23.92
N GLY A 50 13.71 21.80 -24.74
CA GLY A 50 14.11 22.86 -25.67
C GLY A 50 14.87 22.37 -26.90
N TYR A 51 14.76 21.10 -27.27
CA TYR A 51 15.28 20.56 -28.53
C TYR A 51 14.28 20.68 -29.69
N TYR A 52 12.99 20.77 -29.37
CA TYR A 52 11.90 20.69 -30.34
C TYR A 52 10.86 21.81 -30.15
N GLY A 53 10.24 22.30 -31.23
CA GLY A 53 8.99 23.08 -31.25
C GLY A 53 8.95 24.52 -30.66
N ILE A 54 10.06 25.28 -30.62
CA ILE A 54 10.15 26.60 -29.93
C ILE A 54 9.29 27.73 -30.56
N ASP A 55 8.93 27.61 -31.84
CA ASP A 55 8.19 28.64 -32.59
C ASP A 55 6.73 28.27 -32.90
N GLY A 56 6.22 27.18 -32.31
CA GLY A 56 4.86 26.70 -32.55
C GLY A 56 4.65 26.05 -33.92
N SER A 57 5.73 25.58 -34.55
CA SER A 57 5.71 24.88 -35.84
C SER A 57 4.96 23.54 -35.82
N ASP A 58 4.83 22.91 -34.65
CA ASP A 58 3.93 21.79 -34.44
C ASP A 58 2.89 22.13 -33.36
N SER A 59 1.63 21.87 -33.69
CA SER A 59 0.47 22.17 -32.83
C SER A 59 0.03 20.97 -31.99
N ASN A 60 0.59 19.77 -32.24
CA ASN A 60 0.26 18.57 -31.48
C ASN A 60 1.50 17.66 -31.31
N LEU A 61 2.24 17.95 -30.24
CA LEU A 61 3.49 17.30 -29.79
C LEU A 61 3.30 15.87 -29.25
N PHE A 62 2.10 15.28 -29.40
CA PHE A 62 1.81 13.91 -28.98
C PHE A 62 1.71 12.94 -30.17
N ARG A 63 1.93 13.43 -31.40
CA ARG A 63 1.88 12.61 -32.61
C ARG A 63 3.20 11.90 -32.88
N ASN A 64 4.31 12.48 -32.41
CA ASN A 64 5.65 12.00 -32.70
C ASN A 64 5.87 11.83 -34.21
N ASP A 65 5.41 12.79 -35.02
CA ASP A 65 5.54 12.75 -36.48
C ASP A 65 6.78 13.51 -37.00
N TRP A 66 7.50 14.15 -36.07
CA TRP A 66 8.73 14.91 -36.24
C TRP A 66 8.62 16.01 -37.30
N SER A 67 7.42 16.57 -37.52
CA SER A 67 7.14 17.58 -38.55
C SER A 67 7.44 19.05 -38.19
N GLY A 68 7.65 19.35 -36.91
CA GLY A 68 8.05 20.65 -36.37
C GLY A 68 9.56 20.95 -36.41
N ASN A 69 9.95 22.07 -35.80
CA ASN A 69 11.33 22.60 -35.87
C ASN A 69 12.23 22.10 -34.73
N TRP A 70 13.46 21.75 -35.11
CA TRP A 70 14.56 21.47 -34.18
C TRP A 70 15.31 22.76 -33.82
N SER A 71 15.68 22.92 -32.55
CA SER A 71 16.23 24.19 -32.04
C SER A 71 17.72 24.41 -32.33
N GLY A 72 18.46 23.35 -32.69
CA GLY A 72 19.92 23.38 -32.78
C GLY A 72 20.64 23.25 -31.43
N LYS A 73 19.91 23.10 -30.31
CA LYS A 73 20.50 22.88 -28.98
C LYS A 73 21.45 21.69 -29.03
N ASN A 74 22.66 21.86 -28.49
CA ASN A 74 23.73 20.86 -28.51
C ASN A 74 24.06 20.29 -29.91
N GLY A 75 23.82 21.07 -30.97
CA GLY A 75 24.10 20.67 -32.34
C GLY A 75 23.02 19.81 -33.01
N ILE A 76 21.87 19.63 -32.36
CA ILE A 76 20.76 18.83 -32.90
C ILE A 76 19.82 19.73 -33.71
N ASN A 77 19.98 19.75 -35.05
CA ASN A 77 19.17 20.55 -35.97
C ASN A 77 18.18 19.70 -36.79
N SER A 78 18.20 18.39 -36.60
CA SER A 78 17.34 17.43 -37.27
C SER A 78 17.24 16.14 -36.46
N GLU A 79 16.25 15.32 -36.78
CA GLU A 79 16.12 13.96 -36.24
C GLU A 79 17.36 13.11 -36.55
N GLN A 80 17.91 13.25 -37.76
CA GLN A 80 19.14 12.55 -38.12
C GLN A 80 20.34 12.99 -37.28
N ASP A 81 20.43 14.27 -36.89
CA ASP A 81 21.45 14.72 -35.94
C ASP A 81 21.26 14.07 -34.58
N TYR A 82 20.02 13.93 -34.11
CA TYR A 82 19.70 13.26 -32.85
C TYR A 82 20.16 11.79 -32.85
N PHE A 83 19.87 11.04 -33.93
CA PHE A 83 20.32 9.66 -34.10
C PHE A 83 21.84 9.53 -34.16
N ASN A 84 22.52 10.47 -34.82
CA ASN A 84 23.98 10.44 -34.96
C ASN A 84 24.75 10.85 -33.70
N ASN A 85 24.06 11.42 -32.70
CA ASN A 85 24.68 11.97 -31.50
C ASN A 85 24.25 11.24 -30.22
N GLY A 86 24.62 9.96 -30.09
CA GLY A 86 24.33 9.16 -28.89
C GLY A 86 24.80 9.80 -27.58
N ALA A 87 25.96 10.48 -27.58
CA ALA A 87 26.43 11.22 -26.41
C ALA A 87 25.47 12.34 -25.97
N VAL A 88 24.75 12.97 -26.91
CA VAL A 88 23.73 13.98 -26.60
C VAL A 88 22.47 13.31 -26.05
N GLN A 89 22.10 12.11 -26.50
CA GLN A 89 20.98 11.36 -25.90
C GLN A 89 21.24 11.01 -24.42
N GLU A 90 22.50 10.68 -24.07
CA GLU A 90 22.91 10.44 -22.68
C GLU A 90 22.84 11.71 -21.80
N ILE A 91 23.00 12.90 -22.40
CA ILE A 91 22.80 14.19 -21.74
C ILE A 91 21.30 14.45 -21.57
N ILE A 92 20.53 14.27 -22.64
CA ILE A 92 19.08 14.52 -22.70
C ILE A 92 18.34 13.71 -21.64
N VAL A 93 18.65 12.42 -21.47
CA VAL A 93 17.95 11.58 -20.47
C VAL A 93 18.18 12.04 -19.03
N ARG A 94 19.36 12.60 -18.73
CA ARG A 94 19.66 13.17 -17.42
C ARG A 94 18.96 14.51 -17.21
N GLU A 95 18.96 15.38 -18.23
CA GLU A 95 18.19 16.62 -18.20
C GLU A 95 16.68 16.33 -18.06
N TRP A 96 16.20 15.25 -18.68
CA TRP A 96 14.81 14.82 -18.57
C TRP A 96 14.45 14.39 -17.16
N HIS A 97 15.31 13.62 -16.50
CA HIS A 97 15.12 13.27 -15.10
C HIS A 97 15.05 14.50 -14.17
N GLU A 98 15.82 15.56 -14.44
CA GLU A 98 15.68 16.83 -13.71
C GLU A 98 14.30 17.47 -13.92
N VAL A 99 13.75 17.41 -15.14
CA VAL A 99 12.40 17.89 -15.45
C VAL A 99 11.35 17.03 -14.75
N LEU A 100 11.48 15.70 -14.81
CA LEU A 100 10.57 14.76 -14.15
C LEU A 100 10.58 14.95 -12.64
N TRP A 101 11.76 15.06 -12.03
CA TRP A 101 11.86 15.29 -10.59
C TRP A 101 11.19 16.60 -10.17
N ARG A 102 11.40 17.69 -10.92
CA ARG A 102 10.68 18.96 -10.66
C ARG A 102 9.17 18.82 -10.78
N ARG A 103 8.67 17.97 -11.67
CA ARG A 103 7.23 17.70 -11.81
C ARG A 103 6.69 16.86 -10.66
N ILE A 104 7.44 15.82 -10.26
CA ILE A 104 7.14 14.97 -9.11
C ILE A 104 7.00 15.82 -7.85
N THR A 105 7.99 16.67 -7.56
CA THR A 105 7.96 17.53 -6.36
C THR A 105 6.93 18.65 -6.47
N PHE A 106 6.71 19.24 -7.65
CA PHE A 106 5.64 20.22 -7.85
C PHE A 106 4.24 19.64 -7.61
N LEU A 107 4.06 18.34 -7.88
CA LEU A 107 2.82 17.61 -7.62
C LEU A 107 2.80 16.96 -6.23
N GLU A 108 3.81 17.20 -5.40
CA GLU A 108 3.96 16.65 -4.04
C GLU A 108 3.90 15.11 -4.03
N LEU A 109 4.49 14.47 -5.03
CA LEU A 109 4.50 13.01 -5.16
C LEU A 109 5.72 12.37 -4.49
N ASP A 110 6.74 13.17 -4.14
CA ASP A 110 7.96 12.71 -3.47
C ASP A 110 7.68 12.15 -2.06
N LYS A 111 6.58 12.56 -1.41
CA LYS A 111 6.08 11.97 -0.16
C LYS A 111 5.80 10.46 -0.22
N TYR A 112 5.62 9.92 -1.42
CA TYR A 112 5.41 8.48 -1.61
C TYR A 112 6.70 7.67 -1.62
N ASP A 113 7.89 8.29 -1.60
CA ASP A 113 9.14 7.55 -1.44
C ASP A 113 9.12 6.72 -0.14
N GLY A 114 9.48 5.44 -0.23
CA GLY A 114 9.50 4.52 0.91
C GLY A 114 8.16 3.87 1.27
N GLN A 115 7.05 4.34 0.73
CA GLN A 115 5.72 3.75 0.97
C GLN A 115 5.57 2.42 0.21
N THR A 116 4.74 1.51 0.71
CA THR A 116 4.34 0.31 -0.06
C THR A 116 2.85 0.35 -0.33
N LEU A 117 2.47 0.52 -1.59
CA LEU A 117 1.08 0.61 -2.02
C LEU A 117 0.64 -0.68 -2.69
N ASN A 118 -0.37 -1.36 -2.15
CA ASN A 118 -0.87 -2.65 -2.65
C ASN A 118 0.23 -3.69 -2.92
N GLY A 119 1.22 -3.75 -2.02
CA GLY A 119 2.40 -4.62 -2.13
C GLY A 119 3.51 -4.13 -3.08
N GLN A 120 3.35 -2.97 -3.73
CA GLN A 120 4.36 -2.34 -4.56
C GLN A 120 5.13 -1.28 -3.77
N LEU A 121 6.42 -1.54 -3.51
CA LEU A 121 7.32 -0.55 -2.92
C LEU A 121 7.50 0.62 -3.90
N ILE A 122 7.35 1.83 -3.40
CA ILE A 122 7.55 3.07 -4.12
C ILE A 122 8.93 3.63 -3.77
N THR A 123 9.71 3.98 -4.79
CA THR A 123 11.04 4.57 -4.63
C THR A 123 11.21 5.75 -5.58
N ILE A 124 12.07 6.72 -5.25
CA ILE A 124 12.41 7.82 -6.16
C ILE A 124 12.82 7.31 -7.56
N SER A 125 13.65 6.27 -7.64
CA SER A 125 14.07 5.70 -8.92
C SER A 125 12.91 5.05 -9.68
N GLY A 126 12.02 4.33 -8.99
CA GLY A 126 10.82 3.77 -9.58
C GLY A 126 9.85 4.85 -10.08
N MET A 127 9.66 5.93 -9.30
CA MET A 127 8.83 7.07 -9.69
C MET A 127 9.36 7.77 -10.95
N LEU A 128 10.68 7.99 -11.06
CA LEU A 128 11.28 8.54 -12.27
C LEU A 128 11.05 7.65 -13.49
N ALA A 129 11.15 6.33 -13.32
CA ALA A 129 10.95 5.38 -14.40
C ALA A 129 9.48 5.34 -14.85
N ALA A 130 8.54 5.25 -13.90
CA ALA A 130 7.11 5.30 -14.20
C ALA A 130 6.72 6.65 -14.82
N ALA A 131 7.26 7.78 -14.34
CA ALA A 131 7.00 9.09 -14.94
C ALA A 131 7.63 9.25 -16.33
N HIS A 132 8.74 8.56 -16.63
CA HIS A 132 9.29 8.48 -18.00
C HIS A 132 8.33 7.75 -18.94
N LEU A 133 7.72 6.65 -18.47
CA LEU A 133 6.78 5.85 -19.26
C LEU A 133 5.45 6.56 -19.52
N ILE A 134 4.78 7.03 -18.46
CA ILE A 134 3.38 7.51 -18.51
C ILE A 134 3.20 8.99 -18.18
N GLY A 135 4.31 9.72 -18.00
CA GLY A 135 4.30 11.11 -17.55
C GLY A 135 4.08 11.25 -16.04
N ALA A 136 4.43 12.40 -15.47
CA ALA A 136 4.26 12.68 -14.05
C ALA A 136 2.77 12.89 -13.64
N GLY A 137 1.92 13.34 -14.57
CA GLY A 137 0.53 13.71 -14.30
C GLY A 137 0.28 15.22 -14.38
N SER A 138 -0.83 15.69 -13.80
CA SER A 138 -1.25 17.10 -13.81
C SER A 138 -1.88 17.52 -12.48
N SER A 139 -1.81 18.81 -12.16
CA SER A 139 -2.56 19.36 -11.01
C SER A 139 -4.07 19.31 -11.20
N THR A 140 -4.56 19.19 -12.44
CA THR A 140 -5.99 19.17 -12.79
C THR A 140 -6.56 17.77 -13.02
N SER A 141 -5.77 16.71 -12.84
CA SER A 141 -6.22 15.33 -12.98
C SER A 141 -5.66 14.46 -11.86
N GLU A 142 -6.53 13.67 -11.25
CA GLU A 142 -6.18 12.69 -10.21
C GLU A 142 -5.94 11.30 -10.78
N THR A 143 -6.11 11.10 -12.09
CA THR A 143 -5.99 9.78 -12.74
C THR A 143 -4.91 9.75 -13.82
N ALA A 144 -4.22 10.86 -14.07
CA ALA A 144 -3.21 10.95 -15.12
C ALA A 144 -1.80 10.66 -14.59
N GLY A 145 -1.04 9.86 -15.35
CA GLY A 145 0.39 9.61 -15.13
C GLY A 145 0.72 8.98 -13.78
N LEU A 146 1.94 9.23 -13.30
CA LEU A 146 2.42 8.77 -11.99
C LEU A 146 1.50 9.24 -10.85
N LYS A 147 0.99 10.47 -10.89
CA LYS A 147 0.06 10.97 -9.87
C LYS A 147 -1.16 10.06 -9.72
N GLY A 148 -1.81 9.71 -10.83
CA GLY A 148 -3.00 8.85 -10.77
C GLY A 148 -2.70 7.42 -10.35
N TYR A 149 -1.53 6.92 -10.73
CA TYR A 149 -1.02 5.65 -10.23
C TYR A 149 -0.87 5.65 -8.70
N LEU A 150 -0.19 6.66 -8.12
CA LEU A 150 0.06 6.75 -6.68
C LEU A 150 -1.25 6.95 -5.90
N LEU A 151 -2.11 7.89 -6.32
CA LEU A 151 -3.39 8.16 -5.64
C LEU A 151 -4.37 6.96 -5.67
N SER A 152 -4.21 6.04 -6.61
CA SER A 152 -5.01 4.81 -6.64
C SER A 152 -4.53 3.75 -5.65
N GLY A 153 -3.35 3.92 -5.04
CA GLY A 153 -2.67 2.90 -4.27
C GLY A 153 -2.01 1.83 -5.12
N ALA A 154 -1.43 2.21 -6.26
CA ALA A 154 -0.87 1.28 -7.24
C ALA A 154 -1.87 0.23 -7.80
N VAL A 155 -3.17 0.42 -7.58
CA VAL A 155 -4.25 -0.42 -8.13
C VAL A 155 -4.49 -0.08 -9.60
N PHE A 156 -4.54 1.21 -9.93
CA PHE A 156 -4.58 1.68 -11.31
C PHE A 156 -3.15 1.74 -11.86
N SER A 157 -2.79 0.76 -12.68
CA SER A 157 -1.47 0.66 -13.31
C SER A 157 -1.59 0.80 -14.83
N PRO A 158 -1.52 2.03 -15.39
CA PRO A 158 -1.58 2.25 -16.82
C PRO A 158 -0.49 1.48 -17.56
N GLU A 159 -0.82 1.02 -18.76
CA GLU A 159 0.07 0.34 -19.68
C GLU A 159 0.47 1.26 -20.84
N ASP A 160 1.68 1.07 -21.37
CA ASP A 160 2.09 1.66 -22.66
C ASP A 160 1.49 0.89 -23.86
N GLY A 161 1.83 1.32 -25.08
CA GLY A 161 1.39 0.66 -26.31
C GLY A 161 1.90 -0.79 -26.48
N ASN A 162 2.85 -1.23 -25.66
CA ASN A 162 3.41 -2.57 -25.65
C ASN A 162 2.85 -3.45 -24.51
N GLY A 163 1.93 -2.94 -23.69
CA GLY A 163 1.34 -3.64 -22.54
C GLY A 163 2.23 -3.63 -21.29
N THR A 164 3.23 -2.76 -21.23
CA THR A 164 4.11 -2.63 -20.06
C THR A 164 3.49 -1.69 -19.05
N THR A 165 3.32 -2.14 -17.81
CA THR A 165 2.62 -1.38 -16.76
C THR A 165 3.55 -0.44 -15.99
N ALA A 166 2.96 0.55 -15.31
CA ALA A 166 3.65 1.34 -14.30
C ALA A 166 4.20 0.47 -13.15
N ASN A 167 3.50 -0.61 -12.76
CA ASN A 167 3.99 -1.59 -11.76
C ASN A 167 5.30 -2.24 -12.22
N ASP A 168 5.39 -2.63 -13.49
CA ASP A 168 6.61 -3.22 -14.03
C ASP A 168 7.81 -2.26 -13.94
N TYR A 169 7.59 -0.98 -14.27
CA TYR A 169 8.65 0.03 -14.14
C TYR A 169 9.00 0.30 -12.68
N MET A 170 8.00 0.48 -11.81
CA MET A 170 8.23 0.70 -10.38
C MET A 170 9.07 -0.45 -9.77
N SER A 171 8.75 -1.69 -10.12
CA SER A 171 9.45 -2.89 -9.65
C SER A 171 10.87 -3.05 -10.22
N VAL A 172 11.04 -2.90 -11.54
CA VAL A 172 12.35 -3.08 -12.19
C VAL A 172 13.35 -2.00 -11.76
N PHE A 173 12.84 -0.79 -11.53
CA PHE A 173 13.63 0.39 -11.18
C PHE A 173 13.67 0.70 -9.69
N THR A 174 13.32 -0.27 -8.84
CA THR A 174 13.57 -0.14 -7.39
C THR A 174 15.08 -0.09 -7.08
N ASP A 175 15.41 0.68 -6.05
CA ASP A 175 16.73 0.75 -5.39
C ASP A 175 17.92 1.16 -6.27
N PHE A 176 17.69 1.92 -7.34
CA PHE A 176 18.77 2.59 -8.04
C PHE A 176 19.16 3.88 -7.32
N GLN A 177 20.47 4.14 -7.24
CA GLN A 177 20.93 5.45 -6.81
C GLN A 177 20.44 6.53 -7.78
N THR A 178 19.98 7.64 -7.23
CA THR A 178 19.64 8.86 -7.98
C THR A 178 20.28 10.07 -7.28
N PRO A 179 20.46 11.20 -7.97
CA PRO A 179 20.94 12.44 -7.34
C PRO A 179 19.83 13.17 -6.55
N PHE A 180 18.63 12.61 -6.49
CA PHE A 180 17.45 13.23 -5.89
C PHE A 180 17.15 12.65 -4.51
N THR A 181 16.51 13.46 -3.67
CA THR A 181 16.12 13.12 -2.31
C THR A 181 14.79 13.76 -1.98
N ALA A 182 13.90 13.03 -1.31
CA ALA A 182 12.70 13.58 -0.68
C ALA A 182 13.02 14.08 0.73
N ASN A 183 12.25 15.05 1.22
CA ASN A 183 12.41 15.60 2.58
C ASN A 183 11.26 15.19 3.48
N HIS A 184 11.35 14.01 4.08
CA HIS A 184 10.34 13.49 5.03
C HIS A 184 10.57 13.97 6.47
N SER A 185 10.86 15.26 6.64
CA SER A 185 11.01 15.90 7.97
C SER A 185 9.96 16.99 8.19
N ILE A 186 8.97 17.08 7.31
CA ILE A 186 7.92 18.09 7.26
C ILE A 186 6.58 17.39 7.38
N ALA A 187 5.52 18.13 7.69
CA ALA A 187 4.18 17.56 7.64
C ALA A 187 3.80 17.20 6.20
N GLU A 188 3.44 15.95 6.00
CA GLU A 188 2.96 15.34 4.76
C GLU A 188 1.52 14.81 4.95
N THR A 189 0.79 14.66 3.84
CA THR A 189 -0.50 13.95 3.82
C THR A 189 -0.38 12.85 2.79
N ILE A 190 -0.42 11.59 3.23
CA ILE A 190 -0.12 10.41 2.42
C ILE A 190 -1.41 9.59 2.30
N ASP A 191 -1.84 9.34 1.07
CA ASP A 191 -3.04 8.56 0.76
C ASP A 191 -2.64 7.17 0.27
N GLY A 192 -3.05 6.11 0.98
CA GLY A 192 -2.79 4.72 0.61
C GLY A 192 -3.47 4.32 -0.69
N GLY A 193 -4.71 4.77 -0.90
CA GLY A 193 -5.51 4.41 -2.07
C GLY A 193 -6.48 3.28 -1.75
N THR A 194 -6.73 2.37 -2.70
CA THR A 194 -7.76 1.32 -2.53
C THR A 194 -7.19 -0.07 -2.20
N GLY A 195 -5.87 -0.16 -2.12
CA GLY A 195 -5.14 -1.41 -1.92
C GLY A 195 -4.93 -1.73 -0.45
N LYS A 196 -4.14 -2.77 -0.16
CA LYS A 196 -3.58 -2.96 1.19
C LYS A 196 -2.23 -2.27 1.24
N ASP A 197 -2.16 -1.20 2.00
CA ASP A 197 -1.05 -0.26 1.98
C ASP A 197 -0.26 -0.30 3.30
N ILE A 198 1.02 0.00 3.18
CA ILE A 198 1.93 0.17 4.31
C ILE A 198 2.47 1.58 4.23
N LEU A 199 2.05 2.40 5.18
CA LEU A 199 2.34 3.82 5.23
C LEU A 199 3.29 4.16 6.38
N THR A 200 4.20 5.10 6.15
CA THR A 200 5.16 5.60 7.14
C THR A 200 5.17 7.13 7.04
N GLY A 201 4.86 7.82 8.14
CA GLY A 201 4.94 9.30 8.21
C GLY A 201 6.38 9.83 8.18
N HIS A 202 7.34 8.99 8.57
CA HIS A 202 8.73 9.38 8.81
C HIS A 202 8.79 10.45 9.89
N GLY A 203 9.30 11.65 9.64
CA GLY A 203 9.32 12.72 10.62
C GLY A 203 8.51 13.91 10.15
N GLY A 204 7.92 14.63 11.09
CA GLY A 204 6.87 15.58 10.73
C GLY A 204 5.69 15.37 11.67
N ASN A 205 4.58 16.01 11.35
CA ASN A 205 3.30 15.69 11.97
C ASN A 205 2.37 15.38 10.82
N ASP A 206 2.19 14.10 10.53
CA ASP A 206 1.70 13.66 9.23
C ASP A 206 0.23 13.24 9.30
N ILE A 207 -0.40 13.14 8.14
CA ILE A 207 -1.72 12.54 7.98
C ILE A 207 -1.55 11.30 7.11
N LEU A 208 -1.85 10.12 7.66
CA LEU A 208 -1.81 8.85 6.94
C LEU A 208 -3.24 8.36 6.74
N ASN A 209 -3.69 8.36 5.48
CA ASN A 209 -5.04 7.93 5.10
C ASN A 209 -4.96 6.55 4.44
N GLY A 210 -5.41 5.48 5.09
CA GLY A 210 -5.47 4.14 4.46
C GLY A 210 -6.59 4.06 3.42
N ASN A 211 -7.72 4.70 3.68
CA ASN A 211 -8.98 4.65 2.94
C ASN A 211 -9.68 3.30 3.02
N THR A 212 -9.36 2.34 2.15
CA THR A 212 -10.11 1.10 2.06
C THR A 212 -9.17 -0.09 2.02
N SER A 213 -9.61 -1.20 2.62
CA SER A 213 -8.89 -2.45 2.81
C SER A 213 -8.29 -2.52 4.22
N ILE A 214 -7.16 -3.22 4.39
CA ILE A 214 -6.49 -3.37 5.69
C ILE A 214 -5.12 -2.73 5.52
N ASP A 215 -4.95 -1.57 6.13
CA ASP A 215 -3.78 -0.71 5.99
C ASP A 215 -2.95 -0.70 7.27
N THR A 216 -1.65 -0.54 7.10
CA THR A 216 -0.68 -0.59 8.20
C THR A 216 0.14 0.68 8.27
N ALA A 217 0.07 1.40 9.39
CA ALA A 217 1.04 2.45 9.71
C ALA A 217 2.28 1.86 10.39
N ILE A 218 3.48 2.21 9.93
CA ILE A 218 4.76 1.78 10.53
C ILE A 218 5.38 2.92 11.33
N TYR A 219 5.86 2.57 12.53
CA TYR A 219 6.63 3.46 13.39
C TYR A 219 7.99 2.85 13.74
N THR A 220 9.01 3.70 13.90
CA THR A 220 10.41 3.25 14.00
C THR A 220 10.81 2.76 15.40
N GLY A 221 10.11 3.22 16.44
CA GLY A 221 10.35 2.94 17.85
C GLY A 221 9.51 1.79 18.41
N LYS A 222 9.60 1.57 19.72
CA LYS A 222 8.79 0.57 20.45
C LYS A 222 7.43 1.15 20.81
N SER A 223 6.40 0.32 20.96
CA SER A 223 5.06 0.81 21.34
C SER A 223 5.05 1.65 22.62
N SER A 224 5.93 1.36 23.58
CA SER A 224 6.07 2.14 24.83
C SER A 224 6.61 3.56 24.65
N GLU A 225 7.11 3.92 23.47
CA GLU A 225 7.63 5.24 23.13
C GLU A 225 6.56 6.14 22.49
N TYR A 226 5.35 5.62 22.29
CA TYR A 226 4.25 6.33 21.64
C TYR A 226 3.03 6.45 22.56
N ALA A 227 2.38 7.61 22.47
CA ALA A 227 1.06 7.84 23.05
C ALA A 227 0.01 7.77 21.94
N LEU A 228 -1.04 6.98 22.15
CA LEU A 228 -2.16 6.84 21.22
C LEU A 228 -3.41 7.49 21.80
N GLU A 229 -4.14 8.23 20.97
CA GLU A 229 -5.41 8.85 21.31
C GLU A 229 -6.43 8.62 20.20
N LYS A 230 -7.57 7.99 20.51
CA LYS A 230 -8.69 7.91 19.58
C LYS A 230 -9.42 9.25 19.55
N ILE A 231 -9.41 9.93 18.40
CA ILE A 231 -10.07 11.25 18.24
C ILE A 231 -11.54 11.07 17.85
N ALA A 232 -11.79 10.14 16.93
CA ALA A 232 -13.11 9.79 16.41
C ALA A 232 -13.11 8.32 15.96
N ASP A 233 -14.23 7.82 15.46
CA ASP A 233 -14.24 6.52 14.80
C ASP A 233 -13.28 6.54 13.60
N GLU A 234 -12.50 5.46 13.46
CA GLU A 234 -11.46 5.28 12.43
C GLU A 234 -10.36 6.37 12.40
N THR A 235 -10.32 7.28 13.38
CA THR A 235 -9.33 8.37 13.45
C THR A 235 -8.55 8.35 14.76
N TRP A 236 -7.23 8.23 14.67
CA TRP A 236 -6.32 8.16 15.81
C TRP A 236 -5.18 9.16 15.68
N THR A 237 -4.70 9.68 16.81
CA THR A 237 -3.38 10.32 16.90
C THR A 237 -2.37 9.32 17.44
N VAL A 238 -1.18 9.29 16.87
CA VAL A 238 -0.01 8.59 17.42
C VAL A 238 1.11 9.60 17.61
N SER A 239 1.54 9.81 18.85
CA SER A 239 2.59 10.77 19.20
C SER A 239 3.83 10.06 19.68
N HIS A 240 4.95 10.24 18.99
CA HIS A 240 6.26 9.81 19.47
C HIS A 240 6.69 10.72 20.63
N GLU A 241 6.70 10.16 21.84
CA GLU A 241 6.95 10.93 23.06
C GLU A 241 8.35 11.56 23.08
N ASN A 242 8.52 12.60 23.91
CA ASN A 242 9.79 13.31 24.10
C ASN A 242 10.37 13.96 22.82
N ASN A 243 9.49 14.34 21.88
CA ASN A 243 9.86 14.85 20.55
C ASN A 243 10.71 13.84 19.77
N GLY A 244 10.28 12.58 19.75
CA GLY A 244 10.93 11.54 18.97
C GLY A 244 10.84 11.82 17.46
N ALA A 245 11.63 11.06 16.69
CA ALA A 245 11.85 11.34 15.27
C ALA A 245 10.58 11.26 14.42
N ASP A 246 9.58 10.50 14.88
CA ASP A 246 8.33 10.30 14.13
C ASP A 246 7.24 11.35 14.43
N GLY A 247 7.51 12.31 15.32
CA GLY A 247 6.58 13.40 15.62
C GLY A 247 5.17 12.97 16.05
N THR A 248 4.14 13.65 15.55
CA THR A 248 2.73 13.41 15.93
C THR A 248 1.85 13.25 14.69
N ASP A 249 1.43 12.03 14.42
CA ASP A 249 0.69 11.65 13.23
C ASP A 249 -0.80 11.48 13.50
N THR A 250 -1.61 11.80 12.50
CA THR A 250 -3.04 11.49 12.44
C THR A 250 -3.25 10.32 11.48
N LEU A 251 -3.81 9.23 11.98
CA LEU A 251 -4.20 8.06 11.22
C LEU A 251 -5.69 8.13 10.91
N ILE A 252 -6.06 7.98 9.64
CA ILE A 252 -7.45 7.92 9.17
C ILE A 252 -7.61 6.63 8.37
N ASP A 253 -8.62 5.83 8.71
CA ASP A 253 -8.90 4.55 8.05
C ASP A 253 -7.65 3.64 8.02
N ILE A 254 -6.98 3.52 9.17
CA ILE A 254 -5.84 2.62 9.38
C ILE A 254 -6.25 1.55 10.39
N GLU A 255 -6.15 0.28 10.01
CA GLU A 255 -6.57 -0.83 10.86
C GLU A 255 -5.41 -1.39 11.69
N ARG A 256 -4.16 -1.22 11.26
CA ARG A 256 -2.98 -1.83 11.89
C ARG A 256 -1.91 -0.77 12.17
N ILE A 257 -1.27 -0.87 13.33
CA ILE A 257 -0.02 -0.17 13.63
C ILE A 257 1.07 -1.21 13.85
N ALA A 258 2.23 -1.00 13.22
CA ALA A 258 3.43 -1.77 13.45
C ALA A 258 4.50 -0.92 14.15
N PHE A 259 4.80 -1.27 15.39
CA PHE A 259 5.97 -0.78 16.12
C PHE A 259 7.14 -1.76 15.94
N SER A 260 8.33 -1.36 16.35
CA SER A 260 9.53 -2.22 16.29
C SER A 260 9.46 -3.48 17.17
N ASP A 261 8.53 -3.56 18.12
CA ASP A 261 8.41 -4.67 19.09
C ASP A 261 7.04 -5.33 19.16
N SER A 262 6.02 -4.74 18.55
CA SER A 262 4.62 -5.16 18.69
C SER A 262 3.75 -4.65 17.55
N LEU A 263 2.62 -5.33 17.33
CA LEU A 263 1.58 -4.93 16.39
C LEU A 263 0.30 -4.60 17.17
N LEU A 264 -0.46 -3.62 16.69
CA LEU A 264 -1.72 -3.18 17.29
C LEU A 264 -2.81 -3.13 16.22
N ALA A 265 -3.98 -3.69 16.51
CA ALA A 265 -5.15 -3.61 15.65
C ALA A 265 -6.19 -2.62 16.20
N LEU A 266 -6.70 -1.73 15.34
CA LEU A 266 -7.56 -0.60 15.73
C LEU A 266 -9.04 -0.80 15.37
N ASP A 267 -9.34 -1.72 14.45
CA ASP A 267 -10.68 -1.99 13.89
C ASP A 267 -11.54 -2.87 14.81
N LEU A 268 -11.87 -2.36 16.00
CA LEU A 268 -12.70 -3.09 16.96
C LEU A 268 -14.17 -3.25 16.54
N ASP A 269 -14.63 -2.52 15.52
CA ASP A 269 -15.90 -2.76 14.84
C ASP A 269 -15.76 -3.74 13.65
N GLY A 270 -14.52 -4.13 13.33
CA GLY A 270 -14.14 -5.02 12.21
C GLY A 270 -13.41 -6.30 12.66
N ASN A 271 -12.26 -6.59 12.04
CA ASN A 271 -11.57 -7.87 12.21
C ASN A 271 -10.97 -8.04 13.61
N ALA A 272 -10.45 -6.98 14.23
CA ALA A 272 -9.98 -7.05 15.62
C ALA A 272 -11.11 -7.36 16.60
N GLY A 273 -12.26 -6.69 16.46
CA GLY A 273 -13.44 -6.95 17.29
C GLY A 273 -13.96 -8.37 17.14
N ASN A 274 -14.09 -8.85 15.90
CA ASN A 274 -14.49 -10.22 15.61
C ASN A 274 -13.51 -11.25 16.19
N THR A 275 -12.21 -10.99 16.10
CA THR A 275 -11.19 -11.83 16.73
C THR A 275 -11.35 -11.86 18.25
N ALA A 276 -11.47 -10.71 18.91
CA ALA A 276 -11.62 -10.64 20.36
C ALA A 276 -12.90 -11.34 20.85
N LYS A 277 -14.05 -11.09 20.17
CA LYS A 277 -15.33 -11.72 20.48
C LYS A 277 -15.26 -13.25 20.35
N LEU A 278 -14.67 -13.75 19.28
CA LEU A 278 -14.47 -15.19 19.08
C LEU A 278 -13.57 -15.80 20.14
N LEU A 279 -12.44 -15.15 20.48
CA LEU A 279 -11.53 -15.65 21.50
C LEU A 279 -12.24 -15.73 22.86
N GLY A 280 -12.99 -14.69 23.25
CA GLY A 280 -13.79 -14.68 24.46
C GLY A 280 -14.81 -15.82 24.51
N ALA A 281 -15.56 -16.02 23.41
CA ALA A 281 -16.61 -17.02 23.35
C ALA A 281 -16.08 -18.46 23.33
N VAL A 282 -15.03 -18.73 22.55
CA VAL A 282 -14.54 -20.10 22.29
C VAL A 282 -13.45 -20.53 23.27
N PHE A 283 -12.58 -19.61 23.67
CA PHE A 283 -11.39 -19.90 24.49
C PHE A 283 -11.37 -19.18 25.84
N GLY A 284 -12.40 -18.39 26.17
CA GLY A 284 -12.48 -17.64 27.42
C GLY A 284 -11.87 -16.24 27.32
N GLN A 285 -12.38 -15.31 28.13
CA GLN A 285 -12.03 -13.89 28.10
C GLN A 285 -10.53 -13.62 28.28
N GLU A 286 -9.84 -14.43 29.07
CA GLU A 286 -8.40 -14.32 29.33
C GLU A 286 -7.57 -14.49 28.05
N THR A 287 -8.08 -15.23 27.08
CA THR A 287 -7.40 -15.52 25.81
C THR A 287 -7.29 -14.29 24.91
N VAL A 288 -8.10 -13.25 25.13
CA VAL A 288 -7.99 -11.98 24.39
C VAL A 288 -6.64 -11.29 24.63
N SER A 289 -5.99 -11.55 25.78
CA SER A 289 -4.63 -11.07 26.06
C SER A 289 -3.51 -11.92 25.43
N ASN A 290 -3.84 -13.05 24.80
CA ASN A 290 -2.87 -13.91 24.13
C ASN A 290 -2.60 -13.40 22.72
N LYS A 291 -1.53 -12.59 22.59
CA LYS A 291 -1.10 -11.95 21.35
C LYS A 291 -0.95 -12.90 20.16
N GLN A 292 -0.50 -14.14 20.40
CA GLN A 292 -0.36 -15.14 19.33
C GLN A 292 -1.72 -15.60 18.80
N PHE A 293 -2.70 -15.77 19.67
CA PHE A 293 -4.05 -16.20 19.26
C PHE A 293 -4.79 -15.07 18.57
N VAL A 294 -4.61 -13.84 19.05
CA VAL A 294 -5.09 -12.63 18.36
C VAL A 294 -4.49 -12.57 16.95
N GLY A 295 -3.17 -12.69 16.83
CA GLY A 295 -2.48 -12.64 15.52
C GLY A 295 -2.95 -13.74 14.56
N ILE A 296 -3.23 -14.95 15.06
CA ILE A 296 -3.81 -16.03 14.25
C ILE A 296 -5.20 -15.65 13.74
N GLY A 297 -6.08 -15.14 14.62
CA GLY A 297 -7.44 -14.73 14.25
C GLY A 297 -7.44 -13.61 13.21
N LEU A 298 -6.70 -12.54 13.48
CA LEU A 298 -6.51 -11.41 12.57
C LEU A 298 -5.98 -11.88 11.21
N ARG A 299 -4.94 -12.70 11.18
CA ARG A 299 -4.38 -13.21 9.92
C ARG A 299 -5.40 -13.98 9.08
N PHE A 300 -6.33 -14.72 9.69
CA PHE A 300 -7.38 -15.39 8.93
C PHE A 300 -8.36 -14.38 8.32
N LEU A 301 -8.86 -13.45 9.13
CA LEU A 301 -9.84 -12.45 8.70
C LEU A 301 -9.26 -11.47 7.67
N ASP A 302 -8.05 -10.97 7.92
CA ASP A 302 -7.34 -10.04 7.03
C ASP A 302 -7.03 -10.68 5.67
N ASN A 303 -6.93 -12.01 5.60
CA ASN A 303 -6.77 -12.77 4.35
C ASN A 303 -8.10 -13.25 3.74
N GLY A 304 -9.23 -12.72 4.19
CA GLY A 304 -10.54 -12.93 3.60
C GLY A 304 -11.30 -14.17 4.09
N THR A 305 -10.84 -14.81 5.18
CA THR A 305 -11.64 -15.86 5.84
C THR A 305 -12.89 -15.22 6.43
N SER A 306 -14.08 -15.79 6.19
CA SER A 306 -15.30 -15.28 6.82
C SER A 306 -15.28 -15.50 8.32
N TYR A 307 -15.96 -14.63 9.06
CA TYR A 307 -16.08 -14.75 10.51
C TYR A 307 -16.68 -16.09 10.95
N GLU A 308 -17.69 -16.58 10.22
CA GLU A 308 -18.29 -17.91 10.44
C GLU A 308 -17.29 -19.05 10.20
N ALA A 309 -16.49 -18.98 9.13
CA ALA A 309 -15.49 -20.01 8.85
C ALA A 309 -14.39 -20.02 9.92
N LEU A 310 -13.95 -18.84 10.40
CA LEU A 310 -13.02 -18.74 11.50
C LEU A 310 -13.63 -19.28 12.81
N MET A 311 -14.90 -18.98 13.07
CA MET A 311 -15.62 -19.51 14.24
C MET A 311 -15.68 -21.04 14.22
N GLN A 312 -15.98 -21.64 13.06
CA GLN A 312 -15.96 -23.10 12.90
C GLN A 312 -14.57 -23.66 13.20
N LEU A 313 -13.52 -23.07 12.62
CA LEU A 313 -12.14 -23.49 12.85
C LEU A 313 -11.76 -23.40 14.34
N ALA A 314 -12.18 -22.34 15.02
CA ALA A 314 -11.91 -22.14 16.44
C ALA A 314 -12.62 -23.20 17.30
N ILE A 315 -13.90 -23.49 17.04
CA ILE A 315 -14.66 -24.53 17.76
C ILE A 315 -14.06 -25.92 17.52
N ASP A 316 -13.68 -26.23 16.28
CA ASP A 316 -13.00 -27.48 15.94
C ASP A 316 -11.66 -27.61 16.67
N ALA A 317 -10.89 -26.52 16.75
CA ALA A 317 -9.63 -26.49 17.51
C ALA A 317 -9.85 -26.68 19.02
N ALA A 318 -10.89 -26.07 19.60
CA ALA A 318 -11.19 -26.15 21.02
C ALA A 318 -11.72 -27.53 21.45
N LEU A 319 -12.54 -28.18 20.62
CA LEU A 319 -13.23 -29.43 20.97
C LEU A 319 -12.64 -30.67 20.32
N GLY A 320 -11.85 -30.54 19.26
CA GLY A 320 -11.35 -31.64 18.45
C GLY A 320 -12.50 -32.53 17.96
N THR A 321 -12.39 -33.84 18.19
CA THR A 321 -13.43 -34.81 17.80
C THR A 321 -14.79 -34.57 18.46
N LYS A 322 -14.87 -33.77 19.53
CA LYS A 322 -16.14 -33.43 20.20
C LYS A 322 -16.89 -32.28 19.52
N ALA A 323 -16.31 -31.62 18.52
CA ALA A 323 -16.97 -30.51 17.82
C ALA A 323 -18.28 -30.93 17.12
N SER A 324 -18.40 -32.22 16.74
CA SER A 324 -19.63 -32.77 16.19
C SER A 324 -20.74 -33.02 17.23
N SER A 325 -20.50 -32.77 18.52
CA SER A 325 -21.50 -32.86 19.58
C SER A 325 -22.07 -31.49 19.87
N HIS A 326 -23.31 -31.24 19.47
CA HIS A 326 -24.02 -29.99 19.77
C HIS A 326 -24.07 -29.68 21.27
N THR A 327 -24.21 -30.71 22.12
CA THR A 327 -24.11 -30.54 23.58
C THR A 327 -22.73 -30.05 24.02
N ALA A 328 -21.64 -30.54 23.41
CA ALA A 328 -20.29 -30.08 23.73
C ALA A 328 -20.08 -28.62 23.29
N VAL A 329 -20.56 -28.26 22.10
CA VAL A 329 -20.53 -26.88 21.57
C VAL A 329 -21.27 -25.91 22.50
N VAL A 330 -22.54 -26.22 22.83
CA VAL A 330 -23.36 -25.39 23.74
C VAL A 330 -22.70 -25.24 25.11
N ASN A 331 -22.19 -26.33 25.68
CA ASN A 331 -21.53 -26.29 26.98
C ASN A 331 -20.24 -25.46 26.97
N LEU A 332 -19.44 -25.54 25.89
CA LEU A 332 -18.22 -24.74 25.75
C LEU A 332 -18.54 -23.25 25.76
N LEU A 333 -19.34 -22.81 24.78
CA LEU A 333 -19.67 -21.41 24.57
C LEU A 333 -20.36 -20.81 25.80
N TYR A 334 -21.37 -21.50 26.33
CA TYR A 334 -22.11 -21.02 27.49
C TYR A 334 -21.20 -20.91 28.72
N LYS A 335 -20.32 -21.88 28.96
CA LYS A 335 -19.43 -21.83 30.11
C LYS A 335 -18.42 -20.69 30.00
N ASN A 336 -17.85 -20.44 28.83
CA ASN A 336 -16.88 -19.36 28.65
C ASN A 336 -17.52 -17.97 28.81
N ILE A 337 -18.75 -17.80 28.32
CA ILE A 337 -19.46 -16.52 28.37
C ILE A 337 -20.12 -16.28 29.74
N VAL A 338 -20.71 -17.31 30.34
CA VAL A 338 -21.50 -17.16 31.58
C VAL A 338 -20.70 -17.52 32.84
N GLY A 339 -19.58 -18.24 32.69
CA GLY A 339 -18.68 -18.65 33.78
C GLY A 339 -19.08 -19.96 34.47
N PHE A 340 -20.23 -20.55 34.13
CA PHE A 340 -20.69 -21.85 34.66
C PHE A 340 -21.48 -22.64 33.61
N ALA A 341 -21.67 -23.94 33.85
CA ALA A 341 -22.37 -24.82 32.91
C ALA A 341 -23.87 -24.48 32.81
N PRO A 342 -24.48 -24.58 31.60
CA PRO A 342 -25.91 -24.33 31.43
C PRO A 342 -26.75 -25.34 32.21
N SER A 343 -27.96 -24.92 32.61
CA SER A 343 -28.95 -25.84 33.19
C SER A 343 -29.37 -26.91 32.17
N PRO A 344 -29.92 -28.07 32.59
CA PRO A 344 -30.42 -29.08 31.66
C PRO A 344 -31.50 -28.56 30.70
N ALA A 345 -32.37 -27.65 31.17
CA ALA A 345 -33.40 -27.02 30.34
C ALA A 345 -32.78 -26.09 29.28
N THR A 346 -31.82 -25.24 29.69
CA THR A 346 -31.09 -24.35 28.79
C THR A 346 -30.29 -25.13 27.74
N THR A 347 -29.63 -26.21 28.16
CA THR A 347 -28.88 -27.10 27.27
C THR A 347 -29.81 -27.69 26.22
N THR A 348 -30.96 -28.24 26.65
CA THR A 348 -31.95 -28.84 25.73
C THR A 348 -32.47 -27.81 24.73
N GLN A 349 -32.74 -26.59 25.17
CA GLN A 349 -33.21 -25.52 24.30
C GLN A 349 -32.19 -25.18 23.20
N PHE A 350 -30.93 -24.92 23.56
CA PHE A 350 -29.92 -24.52 22.58
C PHE A 350 -29.45 -25.68 21.69
N VAL A 351 -29.31 -26.89 22.24
CA VAL A 351 -29.01 -28.09 21.43
C VAL A 351 -30.13 -28.32 20.42
N GLY A 352 -31.39 -28.09 20.81
CA GLY A 352 -32.52 -28.19 19.89
C GLY A 352 -32.43 -27.28 18.67
N LEU A 353 -31.82 -26.09 18.80
CA LEU A 353 -31.62 -25.16 17.66
C LEU A 353 -30.58 -25.67 16.66
N LEU A 354 -29.56 -26.39 17.15
CA LEU A 354 -28.53 -27.00 16.30
C LEU A 354 -29.07 -28.30 15.67
N ASP A 355 -29.77 -29.14 16.44
CA ASP A 355 -30.35 -30.40 15.97
C ASP A 355 -31.44 -30.19 14.91
N SER A 356 -32.20 -29.09 15.00
CA SER A 356 -33.21 -28.72 14.00
C SER A 356 -32.61 -28.15 12.72
N GLY A 357 -31.31 -27.83 12.71
CA GLY A 357 -30.66 -27.10 11.62
C GLY A 357 -31.10 -25.64 11.53
N THR A 358 -31.66 -25.07 12.60
CA THR A 358 -31.99 -23.63 12.65
C THR A 358 -30.73 -22.78 12.60
N TYR A 359 -29.67 -23.25 13.25
CA TYR A 359 -28.33 -22.70 13.12
C TYR A 359 -27.33 -23.84 12.89
N THR A 360 -26.31 -23.56 12.10
CA THR A 360 -25.06 -24.34 12.08
C THR A 360 -24.26 -24.07 13.36
N VAL A 361 -23.25 -24.90 13.62
CA VAL A 361 -22.31 -24.70 14.73
C VAL A 361 -21.59 -23.34 14.63
N ALA A 362 -21.16 -22.97 13.42
CA ALA A 362 -20.53 -21.69 13.13
C ALA A 362 -21.46 -20.50 13.46
N GLU A 363 -22.68 -20.49 12.91
CA GLU A 363 -23.66 -19.42 13.14
C GLU A 363 -24.03 -19.31 14.63
N PHE A 364 -24.21 -20.44 15.31
CA PHE A 364 -24.48 -20.45 16.75
C PHE A 364 -23.30 -19.90 17.57
N GLY A 365 -22.06 -20.23 17.18
CA GLY A 365 -20.85 -19.67 17.77
C GLY A 365 -20.75 -18.16 17.59
N VAL A 366 -21.05 -17.66 16.39
CA VAL A 366 -21.11 -16.22 16.10
C VAL A 366 -22.17 -15.54 16.98
N LEU A 367 -23.39 -16.08 17.04
CA LEU A 367 -24.44 -15.53 17.91
C LEU A 367 -24.03 -15.47 19.38
N ALA A 368 -23.31 -16.49 19.87
CA ALA A 368 -22.78 -16.49 21.23
C ALA A 368 -21.71 -15.40 21.41
N ALA A 369 -20.80 -15.25 20.44
CA ALA A 369 -19.74 -14.24 20.47
C ALA A 369 -20.27 -12.80 20.40
N GLU A 370 -21.38 -12.57 19.70
CA GLU A 370 -22.04 -11.25 19.60
C GLU A 370 -22.85 -10.86 20.84
N THR A 371 -23.02 -11.74 21.83
CA THR A 371 -23.77 -11.39 23.04
C THR A 371 -23.13 -10.23 23.79
N THR A 372 -23.95 -9.31 24.32
CA THR A 372 -23.47 -8.20 25.16
C THR A 372 -22.63 -8.69 26.34
N LEU A 373 -23.00 -9.82 26.94
CA LEU A 373 -22.23 -10.41 28.04
C LEU A 373 -20.81 -10.80 27.61
N ASN A 374 -20.63 -11.37 26.42
CA ASN A 374 -19.29 -11.68 25.92
C ASN A 374 -18.49 -10.40 25.64
N GLN A 375 -19.12 -9.39 25.05
CA GLN A 375 -18.47 -8.09 24.79
C GLN A 375 -18.05 -7.37 26.08
N GLU A 376 -18.87 -7.46 27.15
CA GLU A 376 -18.54 -6.95 28.48
C GLU A 376 -17.39 -7.74 29.12
N ASN A 377 -17.42 -9.08 29.04
CA ASN A 377 -16.37 -9.95 29.60
C ASN A 377 -14.98 -9.67 29.01
N ILE A 378 -14.90 -9.37 27.71
CA ILE A 378 -13.65 -9.07 27.01
C ILE A 378 -13.27 -7.58 27.05
N ASP A 379 -14.07 -6.74 27.72
CA ASP A 379 -13.92 -5.29 27.74
C ASP A 379 -13.78 -4.68 26.34
N LEU A 380 -14.69 -5.05 25.42
CA LEU A 380 -14.62 -4.59 24.03
C LEU A 380 -14.65 -3.06 23.93
N VAL A 381 -15.38 -2.40 24.84
CA VAL A 381 -15.41 -0.93 24.93
C VAL A 381 -14.03 -0.40 25.31
N GLY A 382 -13.35 -0.97 26.30
CA GLY A 382 -11.97 -0.61 26.64
C GLY A 382 -11.01 -0.83 25.48
N LEU A 383 -11.07 -1.99 24.83
CA LEU A 383 -10.26 -2.31 23.65
C LEU A 383 -10.50 -1.34 22.49
N SER A 384 -11.72 -0.85 22.30
CA SER A 384 -12.02 0.16 21.27
C SER A 384 -11.29 1.49 21.48
N GLN A 385 -10.80 1.75 22.70
CA GLN A 385 -10.06 2.96 23.06
C GLN A 385 -8.54 2.74 23.10
N THR A 386 -8.07 1.48 23.14
CA THR A 386 -6.64 1.17 23.27
C THR A 386 -6.07 0.30 22.14
N GLY A 387 -6.92 -0.25 21.29
CA GLY A 387 -6.54 -1.25 20.30
C GLY A 387 -6.34 -2.65 20.91
N LEU A 388 -6.12 -3.62 20.02
CA LEU A 388 -5.89 -5.03 20.35
C LEU A 388 -4.49 -5.46 19.91
N GLU A 389 -3.60 -5.73 20.87
CA GLU A 389 -2.20 -6.05 20.60
C GLU A 389 -2.01 -7.50 20.12
N PHE A 390 -1.11 -7.73 19.16
CA PHE A 390 -0.83 -9.04 18.57
C PHE A 390 0.63 -9.27 18.15
N LEU A 391 0.96 -10.51 17.78
CA LEU A 391 2.28 -10.97 17.31
C LEU A 391 2.19 -11.75 16.00
#